data_AF-A0A956PER9-F1
#
_entry.id   AF-A0A956PER9-F1
#
_cell.length_a   1.000
_cell.length_b   1.000
_cell.length_c   1.000
_cell.angle_alpha   90.00
_cell.angle_beta   90.00
_cell.angle_gamma   90.00
#
_symmetry.space_group_name_H-M   'P 1'
#
loop_
_entity.id
_entity.type
_entity.pdbx_description
1 polymer ?
#
loop_
_entity_poly.entity_id
_entity_poly.type
_entity_poly.pdbx_seq_one_letter_code
_entity_poly.pdbx_strand_id
1 'polypeptide(L)'
;MITLPQITYQAGGTGPFDYTWTVSNPCLSLLTYSDTSTTGLISNVITAVDEACLTTSTVTLNVANSLGCTESITFTPTNICSGFTLSTVSQIGDYTFAVTAASPLCSGINYQWSYDTTLFNGVSV
;
A
#
# COMPACT_ATOMS: atom_id res chain seq x y z
N MET A 1 -3.71 -3.13 -8.35
CA MET A 1 -4.23 -2.93 -6.99
C MET A 1 -3.07 -3.00 -6.02
N ILE A 2 -2.89 -1.93 -5.24
CA ILE A 2 -1.82 -1.75 -4.25
C ILE A 2 -2.46 -1.89 -2.88
N THR A 3 -1.87 -2.67 -1.98
CA THR A 3 -2.32 -2.81 -0.59
C THR A 3 -1.25 -2.21 0.31
N LEU A 4 -1.62 -1.23 1.13
CA LEU A 4 -0.72 -0.64 2.10
C LEU A 4 -0.63 -1.51 3.36
N PRO A 5 0.47 -1.41 4.12
CA PRO A 5 0.52 -1.97 5.46
C PRO A 5 -0.64 -1.45 6.32
N GLN A 6 -1.03 -2.25 7.31
CA GLN A 6 -2.05 -1.85 8.27
C GLN A 6 -1.64 -0.56 8.98
N ILE A 7 -2.52 0.43 8.93
CA ILE A 7 -2.38 1.66 9.69
C ILE A 7 -3.02 1.49 11.06
N THR A 8 -2.45 2.14 12.06
CA THR A 8 -2.93 2.08 13.44
C THR A 8 -2.98 3.49 14.03
N TYR A 9 -4.07 3.79 14.71
CA TYR A 9 -4.29 5.03 15.45
C TYR A 9 -4.70 4.71 16.88
N GLN A 10 -4.21 5.49 17.83
CA GLN A 10 -4.57 5.39 19.24
C GLN A 10 -5.38 6.62 19.63
N ALA A 11 -6.67 6.43 19.89
CA ALA A 11 -7.55 7.48 20.36
C ALA A 11 -7.21 7.90 21.80
N GLY A 12 -7.38 9.20 22.08
CA GLY A 12 -7.23 9.75 23.42
C GLY A 12 -8.50 9.64 24.27
N GLY A 13 -8.33 9.49 25.59
CA GLY A 13 -9.44 9.51 26.56
C GLY A 13 -9.87 8.12 27.04
N THR A 14 -11.14 7.99 27.43
CA THR A 14 -11.71 6.75 27.97
C THR A 14 -12.79 6.22 27.03
N GLY A 15 -12.73 4.92 26.70
CA GLY A 15 -13.65 4.29 25.78
C GLY A 15 -15.02 3.97 26.39
N PRO A 16 -15.94 3.40 25.58
CA PRO A 16 -15.75 2.98 24.19
C PRO A 16 -15.59 4.13 23.19
N PHE A 17 -14.99 3.83 22.04
CA PHE A 17 -14.69 4.76 20.96
C PHE A 17 -15.42 4.32 19.70
N ASP A 18 -16.40 5.10 19.26
CA ASP A 18 -17.03 4.91 17.96
C ASP A 18 -16.15 5.57 16.90
N TYR A 19 -15.88 4.89 15.79
CA TYR A 19 -15.07 5.45 14.74
C TYR A 19 -15.64 5.24 13.35
N THR A 20 -15.31 6.18 12.46
CA THR A 20 -15.68 6.14 11.05
C THR A 20 -14.48 6.53 10.19
N TRP A 21 -14.24 5.74 9.16
CA TRP A 21 -13.25 6.00 8.13
C TRP A 21 -13.95 6.44 6.85
N THR A 22 -13.42 7.46 6.21
CA THR A 22 -13.88 7.93 4.90
C THR A 22 -12.70 8.13 3.96
N VAL A 23 -12.99 8.03 2.66
CA VAL A 23 -12.04 8.29 1.59
C VAL A 23 -12.56 9.40 0.70
N SER A 24 -11.68 10.26 0.20
CA SER A 24 -12.10 11.35 -0.70
C SER A 24 -12.33 10.91 -2.14
N ASN A 25 -11.87 9.72 -2.53
CA ASN A 25 -11.97 9.19 -3.88
C ASN A 25 -12.30 7.68 -3.84
N PRO A 26 -13.25 7.18 -4.65
CA PRO A 26 -13.59 5.76 -4.72
C PRO A 26 -12.48 4.86 -5.28
N CYS A 27 -11.39 5.44 -5.81
CA CYS A 27 -10.20 4.67 -6.19
C CYS A 27 -9.46 4.08 -4.96
N LEU A 28 -9.72 4.60 -3.75
CA LEU A 28 -9.31 4.02 -2.48
C LEU A 28 -10.42 3.19 -1.87
N SER A 29 -10.05 2.11 -1.20
CA SER A 29 -10.95 1.29 -0.39
C SER A 29 -10.33 0.99 0.97
N LEU A 30 -11.21 0.77 1.94
CA LEU A 30 -10.88 0.48 3.33
C LEU A 30 -11.40 -0.92 3.67
N LEU A 31 -10.71 -1.62 4.57
CA LEU A 31 -11.18 -2.92 5.07
C LEU A 31 -12.43 -2.76 5.93
N THR A 32 -12.45 -1.74 6.79
CA THR A 32 -13.59 -1.39 7.64
C THR A 32 -13.91 0.09 7.48
N TYR A 33 -15.19 0.45 7.43
CA TYR A 33 -15.60 1.87 7.31
C TYR A 33 -16.06 2.46 8.63
N SER A 34 -16.50 1.63 9.57
CA SER A 34 -16.88 2.08 10.91
C SER A 34 -16.94 0.90 11.85
N ASP A 35 -16.58 1.12 13.12
CA ASP A 35 -16.77 0.15 14.19
C ASP A 35 -16.64 0.86 15.55
N THR A 36 -16.56 0.07 16.61
CA THR A 36 -16.28 0.51 17.97
C THR A 36 -14.99 -0.12 18.49
N SER A 37 -14.19 0.64 19.24
CA SER A 37 -13.01 0.15 19.93
C SER A 37 -13.15 0.38 21.43
N THR A 38 -12.87 -0.62 22.25
CA THR A 38 -12.89 -0.49 23.71
C THR A 38 -11.56 0.03 24.27
N THR A 39 -10.46 -0.19 23.55
CA THR A 39 -9.10 0.21 23.95
C THR A 39 -8.66 1.53 23.33
N GLY A 40 -9.37 2.01 22.32
CA GLY A 40 -8.99 3.16 21.51
C GLY A 40 -7.95 2.83 20.44
N LEU A 41 -7.48 1.58 20.37
CA LEU A 41 -6.66 1.12 19.26
C LEU A 41 -7.58 0.86 18.06
N ILE A 42 -7.37 1.64 17.00
CA ILE A 42 -8.14 1.57 15.76
C ILE A 42 -7.17 1.24 14.64
N SER A 43 -7.50 0.26 13.82
CA SER A 43 -6.64 -0.17 12.72
C SER A 43 -7.42 -0.37 11.44
N ASN A 44 -6.75 -0.17 10.31
CA ASN A 44 -7.35 -0.38 9.01
C ASN A 44 -6.31 -0.78 7.97
N VAL A 45 -6.77 -1.35 6.86
CA VAL A 45 -5.97 -1.63 5.67
C VAL A 45 -6.54 -0.80 4.53
N ILE A 46 -5.68 -0.03 3.88
CA ILE A 46 -6.04 0.79 2.72
C ILE A 46 -5.56 0.08 1.47
N THR A 47 -6.45 -0.01 0.48
CA THR A 47 -6.14 -0.49 -0.86
C THR A 47 -6.42 0.59 -1.89
N ALA A 48 -5.59 0.63 -2.93
CA ALA A 48 -5.70 1.57 -4.04
C ALA A 48 -5.70 0.84 -5.37
N VAL A 49 -6.42 1.35 -6.36
CA VAL A 49 -6.41 0.76 -7.72
C VAL A 49 -5.03 0.87 -8.37
N ASP A 50 -4.36 2.02 -8.19
CA ASP A 50 -3.04 2.36 -8.71
C ASP A 50 -2.30 3.38 -7.79
N GLU A 51 -1.08 3.76 -8.20
CA GLU A 51 -0.23 4.69 -7.45
C GLU A 51 -0.73 6.14 -7.49
N ALA A 52 -1.35 6.56 -8.59
CA ALA A 52 -1.91 7.90 -8.74
C ALA A 52 -3.04 8.14 -7.72
N CYS A 53 -3.81 7.09 -7.43
CA CYS A 53 -4.85 7.13 -6.42
C CYS A 53 -4.31 7.45 -5.02
N LEU A 54 -3.16 6.90 -4.63
CA LEU A 54 -2.54 7.16 -3.32
C LEU A 54 -2.14 8.63 -3.16
N THR A 55 -1.64 9.25 -4.22
CA THR A 55 -1.13 10.63 -4.19
C THR A 55 -2.22 11.70 -4.34
N THR A 56 -3.37 11.35 -4.90
CA THR A 56 -4.49 12.28 -5.17
C THR A 56 -5.65 12.14 -4.20
N SER A 57 -5.62 11.15 -3.32
CA SER A 57 -6.71 10.82 -2.42
C SER A 57 -6.29 10.97 -0.96
N THR A 58 -7.27 11.16 -0.10
CA THR A 58 -7.08 11.30 1.35
C THR A 58 -7.99 10.33 2.08
N VAL A 59 -7.54 9.93 3.26
CA VAL A 59 -8.30 9.12 4.19
C VAL A 59 -8.52 9.95 5.45
N THR A 60 -9.76 9.96 5.93
CA THR A 60 -10.15 10.65 7.16
C THR A 60 -10.67 9.62 8.16
N LEU A 61 -10.15 9.66 9.38
CA LEU A 61 -10.67 8.93 10.52
C LEU A 61 -11.31 9.93 11.47
N ASN A 62 -12.58 9.72 11.78
CA ASN A 62 -13.28 10.42 12.85
C ASN A 62 -13.53 9.44 14.00
N VAL A 63 -13.23 9.86 15.22
CA VAL A 63 -13.43 9.08 16.44
C VAL A 63 -14.24 9.89 17.43
N ALA A 64 -15.18 9.26 18.11
CA ALA A 64 -15.93 9.82 19.22
C ALA A 64 -15.79 8.91 20.44
N ASN A 65 -15.47 9.46 21.60
CA ASN A 65 -15.47 8.70 22.84
C ASN A 65 -16.86 8.69 23.50
N SER A 66 -17.03 7.89 24.55
CA SER A 66 -18.29 7.76 25.29
C SER A 66 -18.75 9.04 26.00
N LEU A 67 -17.88 10.05 26.12
CA LEU A 67 -18.18 11.37 26.68
C LEU A 67 -18.58 12.39 25.59
N GLY A 68 -18.60 11.97 24.32
CA GLY A 68 -18.95 12.82 23.18
C GLY A 68 -17.80 13.70 22.68
N CYS A 69 -16.57 13.54 23.19
CA CYS A 69 -15.41 14.22 22.62
C CYS A 69 -15.08 13.59 21.26
N THR A 70 -14.84 14.44 20.27
CA THR A 70 -14.53 14.00 18.91
C THR A 70 -13.12 14.39 18.49
N GLU A 71 -12.48 13.50 17.74
CA GLU A 71 -11.18 13.69 17.12
C GLU A 71 -11.29 13.35 15.65
N SER A 72 -10.62 14.12 14.79
CA SER A 72 -10.57 13.88 13.35
C SER A 72 -9.15 14.00 12.85
N ILE A 73 -8.70 13.00 12.11
CA ILE A 73 -7.39 12.99 11.46
C ILE A 73 -7.56 12.70 9.99
N THR A 74 -6.92 13.52 9.16
CA THR A 74 -6.90 13.34 7.70
C THR A 74 -5.46 13.23 7.24
N PHE A 75 -5.18 12.26 6.37
CA PHE A 75 -3.86 12.06 5.80
C PHE A 75 -3.94 11.57 4.35
N THR A 76 -2.85 11.75 3.63
CA THR A 76 -2.64 11.19 2.29
C THR A 76 -1.91 9.87 2.42
N PRO A 77 -2.48 8.74 1.97
CA PRO A 77 -1.79 7.46 2.00
C PRO A 77 -0.52 7.51 1.15
N THR A 78 0.57 6.92 1.64
CA THR A 78 1.84 6.87 0.90
C THR A 78 2.24 5.43 0.66
N ASN A 79 2.65 5.10 -0.56
CA ASN A 79 3.24 3.79 -0.84
C ASN A 79 4.66 3.74 -0.28
N ILE A 80 4.83 3.11 0.89
CA ILE A 80 6.15 2.91 1.49
C ILE A 80 7.02 1.92 0.67
N CYS A 81 6.41 1.12 -0.21
CA CYS A 81 7.13 0.24 -1.13
C CYS A 81 7.45 0.90 -2.48
N SER A 82 7.18 2.20 -2.64
CA SER A 82 7.61 2.93 -3.83
C SER A 82 9.15 2.98 -3.93
N GLY A 83 9.66 3.18 -5.15
CA GLY A 83 11.11 3.36 -5.35
C GLY A 83 11.93 2.08 -5.32
N PHE A 84 11.37 0.94 -5.74
CA PHE A 84 12.18 -0.24 -6.05
C PHE A 84 13.32 0.15 -6.98
N THR A 85 14.55 -0.12 -6.56
CA THR A 85 15.75 0.06 -7.39
C THR A 85 16.22 -1.30 -7.86
N LEU A 86 16.58 -1.36 -9.14
CA LEU A 86 17.23 -2.55 -9.71
C LEU A 86 18.55 -2.75 -8.98
N SER A 87 18.63 -3.84 -8.22
CA SER A 87 19.81 -4.18 -7.42
C SER A 87 20.79 -4.97 -8.26
N THR A 88 20.30 -5.94 -9.02
CA THR A 88 21.11 -6.78 -9.90
C THR A 88 20.32 -7.18 -11.14
N VAL A 89 21.02 -7.24 -12.27
CA VAL A 89 20.57 -7.90 -13.49
C VAL A 89 21.68 -8.86 -13.89
N SER A 90 21.40 -10.15 -13.96
CA SER A 90 22.38 -11.17 -14.33
C SER A 90 21.81 -12.10 -15.39
N GLN A 91 22.63 -12.43 -16.39
CA GLN A 91 22.30 -13.49 -17.33
C GLN A 91 22.50 -14.84 -16.63
N ILE A 92 21.45 -15.67 -16.61
CA ILE A 92 21.46 -16.98 -15.94
C ILE A 92 21.32 -18.14 -16.92
N GLY A 93 21.17 -17.85 -18.21
CA GLY A 93 21.14 -18.83 -19.29
C GLY A 93 21.13 -18.15 -20.64
N ASP A 94 21.08 -18.94 -21.71
CA ASP A 94 20.87 -18.40 -23.05
C ASP A 94 19.56 -17.64 -23.06
N TYR A 95 19.64 -16.36 -23.44
CA TYR A 95 18.47 -15.49 -23.55
C TYR A 95 17.65 -15.34 -22.27
N THR A 96 18.19 -15.71 -21.10
CA THR A 96 17.46 -15.68 -19.82
C THR A 96 18.20 -14.83 -18.78
N PHE A 97 17.46 -13.93 -18.14
CA PHE A 97 17.99 -12.99 -17.15
C PHE A 97 17.22 -13.06 -15.85
N ALA A 98 17.96 -13.03 -14.75
CA ALA A 98 17.44 -12.79 -13.42
C ALA A 98 17.56 -11.30 -13.09
N VAL A 99 16.47 -10.73 -12.61
CA VAL A 99 16.38 -9.35 -12.18
C VAL A 99 15.98 -9.34 -10.70
N THR A 100 16.81 -8.73 -9.88
CA THR A 100 16.46 -8.46 -8.48
C THR A 100 16.23 -6.97 -8.33
N ALA A 101 15.08 -6.60 -7.78
CA ALA A 101 14.79 -5.24 -7.37
C ALA A 101 14.57 -5.23 -5.85
N ALA A 102 15.11 -4.23 -5.17
CA ALA A 102 14.95 -4.09 -3.73
C ALA A 102 14.39 -2.70 -3.39
N SER A 103 13.61 -2.65 -2.31
CA SER A 103 13.24 -1.42 -1.63
C SER A 103 13.76 -1.51 -0.20
N PRO A 104 14.26 -0.41 0.40
CA PRO A 104 14.69 -0.41 1.80
C PRO A 104 13.56 -0.75 2.79
N LEU A 105 12.31 -0.56 2.38
CA LEU A 105 11.14 -0.63 3.24
C LEU A 105 10.28 -1.87 3.00
N CYS A 106 10.55 -2.65 1.94
CA CYS A 106 9.74 -3.79 1.55
C CYS A 106 10.60 -4.98 1.09
N SER A 107 9.99 -6.17 1.07
CA SER A 107 10.68 -7.38 0.58
C SER A 107 11.10 -7.22 -0.87
N GLY A 108 12.31 -7.67 -1.20
CA GLY A 108 12.84 -7.63 -2.56
C GLY A 108 12.02 -8.48 -3.53
N ILE A 109 11.98 -8.06 -4.79
CA ILE A 109 11.34 -8.76 -5.90
C ILE A 109 12.43 -9.47 -6.70
N ASN A 110 12.25 -10.77 -6.92
CA ASN A 110 13.06 -11.55 -7.86
C ASN A 110 12.19 -11.91 -9.06
N TYR A 111 12.61 -11.51 -10.25
CA TYR A 111 11.94 -11.83 -11.50
C TYR A 111 12.91 -12.52 -12.45
N GLN A 112 12.43 -13.55 -13.14
CA GLN A 112 13.17 -14.17 -14.23
C GLN A 112 12.43 -13.90 -15.53
N TRP A 113 13.17 -13.38 -16.50
CA TRP A 113 12.68 -13.12 -17.84
C TRP A 113 13.49 -13.93 -18.83
N SER A 114 12.80 -14.64 -19.72
CA SER A 114 13.39 -15.26 -20.90
C SER A 114 12.97 -14.47 -22.13
N TYR A 115 13.96 -14.08 -22.93
CA TYR A 115 13.77 -13.44 -24.21
C TYR A 115 13.07 -14.41 -25.17
N ASP A 116 12.06 -13.92 -25.89
CA ASP A 116 11.40 -14.71 -26.94
C ASP A 116 12.25 -14.70 -28.20
N THR A 117 12.94 -15.82 -28.44
CA THR A 117 13.82 -16.01 -29.60
C THR A 117 13.06 -16.16 -30.92
N THR A 118 11.73 -16.38 -30.89
CA THR A 118 10.91 -16.51 -32.10
C THR A 118 10.61 -15.16 -32.77
N LEU A 119 10.77 -14.05 -32.03
CA LEU A 119 10.56 -12.69 -32.55
C LEU A 119 11.72 -12.18 -33.40
N PHE A 120 12.89 -12.82 -33.34
CA PHE A 120 14.08 -12.43 -34.09
C PHE A 120 14.60 -13.60 -34.92
N ASN A 121 14.03 -13.77 -36.11
CA ASN A 121 14.57 -14.66 -37.13
C ASN A 121 15.87 -14.07 -37.69
N GLY A 122 17.00 -14.55 -37.17
CA GLY A 122 18.29 -14.64 -37.85
C GLY A 122 18.92 -13.34 -38.34
N VAL A 123 19.85 -12.80 -37.56
CA VAL A 123 21.04 -12.18 -38.17
C VAL A 123 22.23 -13.06 -37.78
N SER A 124 22.48 -14.09 -38.59
CA SER A 124 23.74 -14.81 -38.57
C SER A 124 24.82 -13.91 -39.16
N VAL A 125 25.89 -13.66 -38.38
CA VAL A 125 27.12 -12.98 -38.83
C VAL A 125 27.93 -13.92 -39.72
#